data_AF-A0A561W193-F1
#
_entry.id   AF-A0A561W193-F1
#
_cell.length_a   1.000
_cell.length_b   1.000
_cell.length_c   1.000
_cell.angle_alpha   90.00
_cell.angle_beta   90.00
_cell.angle_gamma   90.00
#
_symmetry.space_group_name_H-M   'P 1'
#
loop_
_entity.id
_entity.type
_entity.pdbx_description
1 polymer ?
#
loop_
_entity_poly.entity_id
_entity_poly.type
_entity_poly.pdbx_seq_one_letter_code
_entity_poly.pdbx_strand_id
1 'polypeptide(L)'
;MSYHGPAGVEGTSVRVHLSGRWEPVDGRFHWGGRIEPEPRVAHLLRSGRRDVEVRIADRVRAARLAEIDPWGGVRVTGVGDPPWPPAAESTAAESTAAPELTEE
;
A
#
# COMPACT_ATOMS: atom_id res chain seq x y z
N MET A 1 9.76 -2.51 7.57
CA MET A 1 8.41 -3.12 7.62
C MET A 1 7.72 -2.86 6.30
N SER A 2 7.05 -3.87 5.74
CA SER A 2 6.28 -3.76 4.49
C SER A 2 4.89 -4.33 4.65
N TYR A 3 3.97 -3.87 3.79
CA TYR A 3 2.59 -4.32 3.71
C TYR A 3 2.18 -4.41 2.24
N HIS A 4 1.56 -5.52 1.87
CA HIS A 4 0.94 -5.70 0.57
C HIS A 4 -0.45 -6.28 0.79
N GLY A 5 -1.48 -5.56 0.34
CA GLY A 5 -2.85 -5.97 0.59
C GLY A 5 -3.90 -4.91 0.31
N PRO A 6 -5.16 -5.18 0.68
CA PRO A 6 -6.26 -4.25 0.49
C PRO A 6 -6.20 -3.07 1.46
N ALA A 7 -6.43 -1.87 0.95
CA ALA A 7 -6.60 -0.65 1.72
C ALA A 7 -7.81 0.15 1.21
N GLY A 8 -8.31 1.07 2.02
CA GLY A 8 -9.28 2.08 1.62
C GLY A 8 -8.59 3.43 1.45
N VAL A 9 -8.86 4.14 0.36
CA VAL A 9 -8.39 5.52 0.13
C VAL A 9 -9.62 6.38 -0.15
N GLU A 10 -9.92 7.34 0.72
CA GLU A 10 -11.15 8.18 0.62
C GLU A 10 -12.42 7.33 0.40
N GLY A 11 -12.53 6.19 1.08
CA GLY A 11 -13.65 5.25 0.94
C GLY A 11 -13.61 4.35 -0.31
N THR A 12 -12.56 4.42 -1.14
CA THR A 12 -12.35 3.52 -2.28
C THR A 12 -11.46 2.35 -1.90
N SER A 13 -11.92 1.11 -2.09
CA SER A 13 -11.11 -0.08 -1.91
C SER A 13 -10.05 -0.22 -3.00
N VAL A 14 -8.79 -0.34 -2.62
CA VAL A 14 -7.63 -0.45 -3.50
C VAL A 14 -6.65 -1.49 -3.00
N ARG A 15 -5.69 -1.88 -3.84
CA ARG A 15 -4.51 -2.65 -3.41
C ARG A 15 -3.29 -1.75 -3.32
N VAL A 16 -2.50 -1.94 -2.26
CA VAL A 16 -1.34 -1.11 -1.98
C VAL A 16 -0.13 -1.95 -1.66
N HIS A 17 1.04 -1.45 -2.05
CA HIS A 17 2.34 -1.94 -1.64
C HIS A 17 3.03 -0.82 -0.87
N LEU A 18 3.09 -0.96 0.45
CA LEU A 18 3.64 0.06 1.34
C LEU A 18 4.86 -0.49 2.07
N SER A 19 5.81 0.38 2.32
CA SER A 19 6.96 0.13 3.16
C SER A 19 7.21 1.34 4.05
N GLY A 20 7.89 1.11 5.16
CA GLY A 20 8.24 2.21 6.07
C GLY A 20 9.52 1.96 6.83
N ARG A 21 10.16 3.07 7.21
CA ARG A 21 11.42 3.14 7.92
C ARG A 21 11.36 4.26 8.97
N TRP A 22 12.01 4.03 10.09
CA TRP A 22 12.29 5.07 11.07
C TRP A 22 13.34 6.05 10.54
N GLU A 23 12.99 7.33 10.48
CA GLU A 23 13.90 8.40 10.10
C GLU A 23 14.50 9.04 11.37
N PRO A 24 15.80 8.87 11.63
CA PRO A 24 16.43 9.39 12.85
C PRO A 24 16.55 10.91 12.87
N VAL A 25 16.54 11.57 11.70
CA VAL A 25 16.75 13.02 11.59
C VAL A 25 15.58 13.80 12.21
N ASP A 26 14.36 13.36 11.97
CA ASP A 26 13.13 13.99 12.48
C ASP A 26 12.48 13.18 13.61
N GLY A 27 12.99 11.99 13.90
CA GLY A 27 12.47 11.11 14.94
C GLY A 27 11.06 10.61 14.62
N ARG A 28 10.75 10.43 13.33
CA ARG A 28 9.42 10.00 12.87
C ARG A 28 9.53 8.74 12.02
N PHE A 29 8.47 7.94 12.05
CA PHE A 29 8.36 6.82 11.12
C PHE A 29 7.82 7.32 9.79
N HIS A 30 8.60 7.18 8.74
CA HIS A 30 8.22 7.55 7.38
C HIS A 30 7.80 6.31 6.61
N TRP A 31 6.66 6.40 5.98
CA TRP A 31 6.09 5.29 5.26
C TRP A 31 5.51 5.72 3.92
N GLY A 32 5.45 4.80 2.98
CA GLY A 32 4.98 5.11 1.64
C GLY A 32 5.16 3.96 0.69
N GLY A 33 4.72 4.17 -0.53
CA GLY A 33 4.79 3.17 -1.56
C GLY A 33 3.83 3.51 -2.68
N ARG A 34 3.15 2.49 -3.19
CA ARG A 34 2.36 2.59 -4.40
C ARG A 34 0.98 1.97 -4.20
N ILE A 35 -0.01 2.64 -4.76
CA ILE A 35 -1.38 2.16 -4.94
C ILE A 35 -1.45 1.57 -6.35
N GLU A 36 -1.99 0.36 -6.48
CA GLU A 36 -2.28 -0.25 -7.78
C GLU A 36 -3.18 0.66 -8.63
N PRO A 37 -3.21 0.51 -9.97
CA PRO A 37 -3.97 1.38 -10.84
C PRO A 37 -5.47 1.42 -10.50
N GLU A 38 -5.92 2.52 -9.89
CA GLU A 38 -7.31 2.76 -9.52
C GLU A 38 -7.77 4.12 -10.08
N PRO A 39 -8.73 4.14 -11.03
CA PRO A 39 -9.22 5.36 -11.65
C PRO A 39 -9.71 6.42 -10.66
N ARG A 40 -10.34 6.02 -9.55
CA ARG A 40 -10.81 6.98 -8.53
C ARG A 40 -9.67 7.69 -7.81
N VAL A 41 -8.62 6.95 -7.45
CA VAL A 41 -7.45 7.55 -6.78
C VAL A 41 -6.68 8.44 -7.75
N ALA A 42 -6.51 8.01 -9.00
CA ALA A 42 -5.91 8.84 -10.03
C ALA A 42 -6.72 10.13 -10.27
N HIS A 43 -8.06 10.05 -10.23
CA HIS A 43 -8.92 11.23 -10.33
C HIS A 43 -8.75 12.20 -9.16
N LEU A 44 -8.63 11.71 -7.92
CA LEU A 44 -8.34 12.57 -6.76
C LEU A 44 -7.07 13.41 -7.00
N LEU A 45 -5.98 12.76 -7.40
CA LEU A 45 -4.72 13.45 -7.66
C LEU A 45 -4.82 14.45 -8.81
N ARG A 46 -5.51 14.10 -9.92
CA ARG A 46 -5.76 15.02 -11.04
C ARG A 46 -6.67 16.19 -10.66
N SER A 47 -7.59 16.00 -9.72
CA SER A 47 -8.45 17.07 -9.18
C SER A 47 -7.72 18.02 -8.22
N GLY A 48 -6.44 17.76 -7.93
CA GLY A 48 -5.62 18.54 -6.99
C GLY A 48 -5.70 18.07 -5.54
N ARG A 49 -6.47 17.01 -5.23
CA ARG A 49 -6.51 16.42 -3.89
C ARG A 49 -5.28 15.56 -3.66
N ARG A 50 -4.34 16.10 -2.89
CA ARG A 50 -3.10 15.40 -2.50
C ARG A 50 -3.23 14.78 -1.11
N ASP A 51 -3.86 15.46 -0.18
CA ASP A 51 -4.07 14.96 1.18
C ASP A 51 -5.29 14.04 1.21
N VAL A 52 -5.09 12.79 1.65
CA VAL A 52 -6.10 11.72 1.67
C VAL A 52 -5.98 10.90 2.94
N GLU A 53 -7.03 10.19 3.30
CA GLU A 53 -6.99 9.20 4.37
C GLU A 53 -6.81 7.79 3.81
N VAL A 54 -5.79 7.08 4.31
CA VAL A 54 -5.54 5.66 4.05
C VAL A 54 -6.04 4.85 5.23
N ARG A 55 -6.99 3.95 4.97
CA ARG A 55 -7.53 3.00 5.92
C ARG A 55 -6.99 1.59 5.63
N ILE A 56 -6.39 0.94 6.62
CA ILE A 56 -6.01 -0.46 6.55
C ILE A 56 -6.59 -1.15 7.78
N ALA A 57 -7.44 -2.17 7.56
CA ALA A 57 -8.27 -2.76 8.60
C ALA A 57 -9.03 -1.68 9.41
N ASP A 58 -8.77 -1.60 10.71
CA ASP A 58 -9.40 -0.63 11.63
C ASP A 58 -8.57 0.63 11.87
N ARG A 59 -7.45 0.80 11.17
CA ARG A 59 -6.53 1.92 11.35
C ARG A 59 -6.66 2.89 10.19
N VAL A 60 -6.82 4.17 10.50
CA VAL A 60 -6.87 5.27 9.53
C VAL A 60 -5.69 6.19 9.77
N ARG A 61 -5.01 6.59 8.70
CA ARG A 61 -3.88 7.53 8.75
C ARG A 61 -3.93 8.50 7.58
N ALA A 62 -3.56 9.75 7.86
CA ALA A 62 -3.36 10.75 6.83
C ALA A 62 -2.17 10.36 5.95
N ALA A 63 -2.35 10.53 4.64
CA ALA A 63 -1.36 10.27 3.62
C ALA A 63 -1.43 11.33 2.53
N ARG A 64 -0.40 11.38 1.71
CA ARG A 64 -0.27 12.30 0.59
C ARG A 64 -0.06 11.54 -0.70
N LEU A 65 -0.92 11.78 -1.69
CA LEU A 65 -0.75 11.38 -3.07
C LEU A 65 0.29 12.28 -3.73
N ALA A 66 1.30 11.67 -4.36
CA ALA A 66 2.42 12.38 -4.96
C ALA A 66 2.30 12.45 -6.49
N GLU A 67 2.39 11.31 -7.17
CA GLU A 67 2.41 11.22 -8.63
C GLU A 67 1.69 9.98 -9.14
N ILE A 68 1.27 10.01 -10.42
CA ILE A 68 0.74 8.85 -11.13
C ILE A 68 1.88 8.25 -11.93
N ASP A 69 2.23 7.00 -11.66
CA ASP A 69 3.25 6.28 -12.42
C ASP A 69 2.78 6.02 -13.87
N PRO A 70 3.68 5.75 -14.83
CA PRO A 70 3.32 5.46 -16.23
C PRO A 70 2.33 4.30 -16.41
N TRP A 71 2.29 3.36 -15.48
CA TRP A 71 1.35 2.23 -15.47
C TRP A 71 0.02 2.54 -14.77
N GLY A 72 -0.25 3.79 -14.40
CA GLY A 72 -1.50 4.24 -13.79
C GLY A 72 -1.61 4.05 -12.28
N GLY A 73 -0.56 3.56 -11.62
CA GLY A 73 -0.52 3.50 -10.15
C GLY A 73 -0.31 4.88 -9.54
N VAL A 74 -0.65 5.04 -8.26
CA VAL A 74 -0.48 6.32 -7.58
C VAL A 74 0.49 6.18 -6.42
N ARG A 75 1.53 7.01 -6.40
CA ARG A 75 2.50 7.05 -5.31
C ARG A 75 1.89 7.73 -4.10
N VAL A 76 2.03 7.10 -2.94
CA VAL A 76 1.47 7.55 -1.67
C VAL A 76 2.54 7.57 -0.59
N THR A 77 2.54 8.61 0.24
CA THR A 77 3.46 8.75 1.39
C THR A 77 2.70 9.16 2.63
N GLY A 78 3.22 8.82 3.80
CA GLY A 78 2.66 9.20 5.09
C GLY A 78 3.75 9.24 6.16
N VAL A 79 3.42 9.92 7.26
CA VAL A 79 4.33 10.15 8.38
C VAL A 79 3.64 9.72 9.67
N GLY A 80 4.41 9.16 10.60
CA GLY A 80 3.93 8.66 11.88
C GLY A 80 3.67 7.15 11.85
N ASP A 81 2.83 6.68 12.78
CA ASP A 81 2.57 5.25 12.93
C ASP A 81 2.00 4.62 11.66
N PRO A 82 2.59 3.52 11.18
CA PRO A 82 2.12 2.85 9.98
C PRO A 82 0.66 2.38 10.17
N PRO A 83 -0.22 2.59 9.18
CA PRO A 83 -1.61 2.14 9.25
C PRO A 83 -1.76 0.61 9.22
N TRP A 84 -0.72 -0.17 8.91
CA TRP A 84 -0.78 -1.63 8.89
C TRP A 84 -0.23 -2.27 10.18
N PRO A 85 -0.70 -3.47 10.57
CA PRO A 85 -0.07 -4.25 11.62
C PRO A 85 1.36 -4.65 11.23
N PRO A 86 2.28 -4.90 12.20
CA PRO A 86 3.54 -5.57 11.90
C PRO A 86 3.24 -6.81 11.07
N ALA A 87 4.02 -7.05 10.00
CA ALA A 87 3.76 -8.15 9.07
C ALA A 87 3.52 -9.44 9.87
N ALA A 88 2.25 -9.83 10.02
CA ALA A 88 1.93 -11.22 10.20
C ALA A 88 2.39 -11.85 8.90
N GLU A 89 3.30 -12.80 8.99
CA GLU A 89 3.87 -13.54 7.88
C GLU A 89 2.80 -13.70 6.80
N SER A 90 3.01 -13.05 5.66
CA SER A 90 2.20 -13.32 4.49
C SER A 90 2.41 -14.80 4.23
N THR A 91 1.46 -15.63 4.66
CA THR A 91 1.30 -16.94 4.06
C THR A 91 0.95 -16.64 2.61
N ALA A 92 2.01 -16.53 1.81
CA ALA A 92 1.92 -16.74 0.39
C ALA A 92 1.23 -18.10 0.31
N ALA A 93 -0.03 -18.08 -0.12
CA ALA A 93 -0.69 -19.29 -0.58
C ALA A 93 0.31 -19.97 -1.51
N GLU A 94 0.80 -21.12 -1.06
CA GLU A 94 1.61 -22.03 -1.85
C GLU A 94 0.92 -22.18 -3.19
N SER A 95 1.44 -21.50 -4.22
CA SER A 95 1.39 -22.02 -5.57
C SER A 95 2.29 -23.26 -5.56
N THR A 96 1.77 -24.36 -5.01
CA THR A 96 2.24 -25.69 -5.34
C THR A 96 1.87 -25.90 -6.80
N ALA A 97 2.85 -25.62 -7.66
CA ALA A 97 2.87 -26.07 -9.03
C ALA A 97 3.18 -27.57 -9.05
N ALA A 98 2.41 -28.28 -9.89
CA ALA A 98 2.66 -29.59 -10.50
C ALA A 98 2.79 -30.83 -9.59
N PRO A 99 1.93 -31.85 -9.78
CA PRO A 99 2.39 -33.23 -9.75
C PRO A 99 2.91 -33.58 -11.15
N GLU A 100 4.23 -33.62 -11.34
CA GLU A 100 4.80 -34.45 -12.39
C GLU A 100 5.38 -35.73 -11.77
N LEU A 101 5.18 -36.83 -12.50
CA LEU A 101 5.87 -38.13 -12.44
C LEU A 101 5.32 -39.18 -11.45
N THR A 102 4.45 -40.05 -11.98
CA THR A 102 4.43 -41.47 -11.62
C THR A 102 5.43 -42.18 -12.53
N GLU A 103 6.57 -42.55 -11.97
CA GLU A 103 7.38 -43.67 -12.47
C GLU A 103 6.58 -44.96 -12.22
N GLU A 104 6.41 -45.80 -13.25
CA GLU A 104 6.72 -47.25 -13.31
C GLU A 104 6.64 -47.73 -14.77
#